data_AF-A0A0R2EPC2-F1
#
_entry.id   AF-A0A0R2EPC2-F1
#
_cell.length_a   1.000
_cell.length_b   1.000
_cell.length_c   1.000
_cell.angle_alpha   90.00
_cell.angle_beta   90.00
_cell.angle_gamma   90.00
#
_symmetry.space_group_name_H-M   'P 1'
#
loop_
_entity.id
_entity.type
_entity.pdbx_description
1 polymer ?
#
loop_
_entity_poly.entity_id
_entity_poly.type
_entity_poly.pdbx_seq_one_letter_code
_entity_poly.pdbx_strand_id
1 'polypeptide(L)' 'MFNYIKNAIINHFNSDVTPKGLVIIYLIALNFALFISPYFPGSRWPMITMVHLVTLLGVYSIYVSYRQNHHK' A
#
# COMPACT_ATOMS: atom_id res chain seq x y z
N MET A 1 21.30 -6.87 13.86
CA MET A 1 20.78 -6.22 12.63
C MET A 1 19.35 -6.65 12.30
N PHE A 2 19.04 -7.96 12.28
CA PHE A 2 17.69 -8.47 11.97
C PHE A 2 16.58 -8.00 12.93
N ASN A 3 16.85 -7.92 14.25
CA ASN A 3 15.88 -7.43 15.23
C ASN A 3 15.54 -5.94 15.09
N TYR A 4 16.47 -5.11 14.61
CA TYR A 4 16.22 -3.69 14.38
C TYR A 4 15.27 -3.48 13.19
N ILE A 5 15.49 -4.23 12.11
CA ILE A 5 14.61 -4.20 10.92
C ILE A 5 13.22 -4.71 11.30
N LYS A 6 13.15 -5.82 12.05
CA LYS A 6 11.87 -6.37 12.54
C LYS A 6 11.12 -5.38 13.44
N ASN A 7 11.79 -4.73 14.38
CA ASN A 7 11.15 -3.73 15.25
C ASN A 7 10.76 -2.46 14.51
N ALA A 8 11.54 -2.03 13.51
CA ALA A 8 11.18 -0.89 12.67
C ALA A 8 9.94 -1.19 11.82
N ILE A 9 9.83 -2.41 11.28
CA ILE A 9 8.66 -2.88 10.55
C ILE A 9 7.43 -2.95 11.47
N ILE A 10 7.56 -3.55 12.67
CA ILE A 10 6.47 -3.65 13.65
C ILE A 10 6.04 -2.25 14.12
N ASN A 11 6.97 -1.34 14.40
CA ASN A 11 6.65 0.04 14.76
C ASN A 11 6.05 0.84 13.60
N HIS A 12 6.43 0.55 12.35
CA HIS A 12 5.79 1.15 11.17
C HIS A 12 4.35 0.65 11.00
N PHE A 13 4.08 -0.63 11.29
CA PHE A 13 2.72 -1.17 11.33
C PHE A 13 1.88 -0.62 12.50
N ASN A 14 2.52 -0.21 13.60
CA ASN A 14 1.87 0.51 14.72
C ASN A 14 1.78 2.02 14.52
N SER A 15 2.50 2.59 13.55
CA SER A 15 2.38 4.01 13.22
C SER A 15 1.14 4.19 12.36
N ASP A 16 0.26 5.10 12.78
CA ASP A 16 -0.97 5.46 12.07
C ASP A 16 -0.72 5.51 10.56
N VAL A 17 -1.23 4.49 9.85
CA VAL A 17 -1.19 4.47 8.39
C VAL A 17 -2.15 5.55 7.94
N THR A 18 -1.61 6.76 7.77
CA THR A 18 -2.42 7.92 7.39
C THR A 18 -2.84 7.79 5.93
N PRO A 19 -4.08 8.17 5.58
CA PRO A 19 -4.57 8.10 4.19
C PRO A 19 -3.63 8.81 3.20
N LYS A 20 -3.00 9.90 3.63
CA LYS A 20 -2.03 10.67 2.84
C LYS A 20 -0.78 9.86 2.48
N GLY A 21 -0.23 9.10 3.45
CA GLY A 21 0.92 8.23 3.20
C GLY A 21 0.60 7.10 2.22
N LEU A 22 -0.61 6.54 2.31
CA LEU A 22 -1.05 5.46 1.43
C LEU A 22 -1.22 5.94 -0.03
N VAL A 23 -1.68 7.17 -0.24
CA VAL A 23 -1.74 7.82 -1.57
C VAL A 23 -0.34 7.99 -2.16
N ILE A 24 0.66 8.41 -1.37
CA ILE A 24 2.04 8.56 -1.84
C ILE A 24 2.61 7.21 -2.28
N ILE A 25 2.44 6.16 -1.46
CA ILE A 25 2.89 4.80 -1.79
C ILE A 25 2.21 4.29 -3.06
N TYR A 26 0.89 4.53 -3.21
CA TYR A 26 0.15 4.19 -4.41
C TYR A 26 0.72 4.88 -5.66
N LEU A 27 0.97 6.18 -5.61
CA LEU A 27 1.52 6.93 -6.74
C LEU A 27 2.91 6.41 -7.14
N ILE A 28 3.77 6.11 -6.16
CA ILE A 28 5.09 5.53 -6.41
C ILE A 28 4.94 4.15 -7.07
N ALA A 29 4.14 3.26 -6.48
CA ALA A 29 3.92 1.90 -7.00
C ALA A 29 3.31 1.92 -8.40
N LEU A 30 2.39 2.84 -8.68
CA LEU A 30 1.77 3.01 -9.99
C LEU A 30 2.78 3.49 -11.03
N ASN A 31 3.67 4.43 -10.69
CA ASN A 31 4.72 4.90 -11.58
C ASN A 31 5.71 3.77 -11.92
N PHE A 32 6.15 3.00 -10.91
CA PHE A 32 6.97 1.81 -11.15
C PHE A 32 6.25 0.79 -12.02
N ALA A 33 4.96 0.55 -11.77
CA ALA A 33 4.18 -0.38 -12.57
C ALA A 33 4.07 0.09 -14.03
N LEU A 34 3.76 1.37 -14.27
CA LEU A 34 3.68 1.92 -15.61
C LEU A 34 5.04 1.89 -16.32
N PHE A 35 6.13 2.18 -15.62
CA PHE A 35 7.50 2.14 -16.16
C PHE A 35 7.93 0.73 -16.57
N ILE A 36 7.63 -0.28 -15.74
CA ILE A 36 8.05 -1.67 -15.98
C ILE A 36 7.09 -2.41 -16.93
N SER A 37 5.82 -1.99 -16.99
CA SER A 37 4.79 -2.69 -17.77
C SER A 37 5.09 -2.93 -19.26
N PRO A 38 5.82 -2.08 -20.00
CA PRO A 38 6.16 -2.33 -21.41
C PRO A 38 7.12 -3.50 -21.59
N TYR A 39 7.91 -3.84 -20.56
CA TYR A 39 8.86 -4.96 -20.59
C TYR A 39 8.17 -6.33 -20.41
N PHE A 40 6.88 -6.34 -20.04
CA PHE A 40 6.08 -7.56 -19.85
C PHE A 40 4.82 -7.52 -20.74
N PRO A 41 4.97 -7.72 -22.06
CA PRO A 41 3.84 -7.76 -22.98
C PRO A 41 2.87 -8.88 -22.58
N GLY A 42 1.62 -8.52 -22.30
CA GLY A 42 0.57 -9.43 -21.78
C GLY A 42 0.22 -9.23 -20.31
N SER A 43 1.16 -8.75 -19.49
CA SER A 43 0.95 -8.55 -18.04
C SER A 43 0.77 -7.09 -17.62
N ARG A 44 0.83 -6.15 -18.58
CA ARG A 44 0.69 -4.72 -18.34
C ARG A 44 -0.57 -4.37 -17.54
N TRP A 45 -1.73 -4.81 -18.03
CA TRP A 45 -3.01 -4.53 -17.38
C TRP A 45 -3.15 -5.24 -16.03
N PRO A 46 -2.86 -6.56 -15.91
CA PRO A 46 -2.83 -7.24 -14.63
C PRO A 46 -1.97 -6.54 -13.57
N MET A 47 -0.78 -6.06 -13.94
CA MET A 47 0.14 -5.41 -13.01
C MET A 47 -0.39 -4.07 -12.50
N ILE A 48 -0.95 -3.25 -13.40
CA ILE A 48 -1.59 -1.98 -13.03
C ILE A 48 -2.81 -2.26 -12.13
N THR A 49 -3.67 -3.22 -12.50
CA THR A 49 -4.84 -3.60 -11.71
C THR A 49 -4.45 -4.09 -10.31
N MET A 50 -3.36 -4.85 -10.19
CA MET A 50 -2.87 -5.33 -8.90
C MET A 50 -2.46 -4.18 -7.97
N VAL A 51 -1.78 -3.16 -8.49
CA VAL A 51 -1.44 -1.96 -7.70
C VAL A 51 -2.71 -1.28 -7.17
N HIS A 52 -3.74 -1.13 -8.00
CA HIS A 52 -5.02 -0.54 -7.58
C HIS A 52 -5.73 -1.40 -6.53
N LEU A 53 -5.75 -2.73 -6.71
CA LEU A 53 -6.36 -3.66 -5.78
C LEU A 53 -5.71 -3.57 -4.39
N VAL A 54 -4.37 -3.56 -4.35
CA VAL A 54 -3.61 -3.45 -3.09
C VAL A 54 -3.90 -2.11 -2.40
N THR A 55 -3.94 -1.02 -3.16
CA THR A 55 -4.30 0.30 -2.62
C THR A 55 -5.73 0.33 -2.09
N LEU A 56 -6.68 -0.27 -2.80
CA LEU A 56 -8.08 -0.34 -2.35
C LEU A 56 -8.22 -1.13 -1.05
N LEU A 57 -7.52 -2.26 -0.93
CA LEU A 57 -7.47 -3.04 0.33
C LEU A 57 -6.81 -2.23 1.46
N GLY A 58 -5.75 -1.49 1.16
CA GLY A 58 -5.10 -0.60 2.12
C GLY A 58 -6.02 0.49 2.64
N VAL A 59 -6.73 1.20 1.74
CA VAL A 59 -7.73 2.23 2.11
C VAL A 59 -8.88 1.60 2.92
N TYR A 60 -9.37 0.43 2.51
CA TYR A 60 -10.41 -0.29 3.25
C TYR A 60 -9.96 -0.66 4.66
N SER A 61 -8.72 -1.12 4.83
CA SER A 61 -8.16 -1.43 6.15
C SER A 61 -8.07 -0.18 7.04
N ILE A 62 -7.66 0.97 6.48
CA ILE A 62 -7.67 2.24 7.22
C ILE A 62 -9.10 2.63 7.61
N TYR A 63 -10.05 2.50 6.69
CA TYR A 63 -11.46 2.81 6.95
C TYR A 63 -12.04 1.94 8.07
N VAL A 64 -11.79 0.63 8.04
CA VAL A 64 -12.25 -0.30 9.09
C VAL A 64 -11.61 0.05 10.43
N SER A 65 -10.30 0.33 10.46
CA SER A 65 -9.60 0.74 11.68
C SER A 65 -10.15 2.07 12.24
N TYR A 66 -10.37 3.07 11.37
CA TYR A 66 -10.98 4.34 11.75
C TYR A 66 -12.40 4.14 12.33
N ARG A 67 -13.22 3.31 11.67
CA ARG A 67 -14.56 2.98 12.14
C ARG A 67 -14.53 2.31 13.52
N GLN A 68 -13.63 1.35 13.75
CA GLN A 68 -13.50 0.67 15.05
C GLN A 68 -13.05 1.61 16.17
N ASN A 69 -12.21 2.59 15.86
CA ASN A 69 -11.69 3.54 16.85
C ASN A 69 -12.64 4.70 17.16
N HIS A 70 -13.52 5.08 16.22
CA HIS A 70 -14.40 6.26 16.35
C HIS A 70 -15.89 5.95 16.42
N HIS A 71 -16.31 4.71 16.12
CA HIS A 71 -17.66 4.24 16.38
C HIS A 71 -17.62 3.08 17.39
N LYS A 72 -17.95 3.43 18.65
CA LYS A 72 -18.85 2.58 19.44
C LYS A 72 -20.20 2.55 18.72
#